data_AF-A0A7S3T3L5-F1
#
_entry.id   AF-A0A7S3T3L5-F1
#
_cell.length_a   1.000
_cell.length_b   1.000
_cell.length_c   1.000
_cell.angle_alpha   90.00
_cell.angle_beta   90.00
_cell.angle_gamma   90.00
#
_symmetry.space_group_name_H-M   'P 1'
#
loop_
_entity.id
_entity.type
_entity.pdbx_description
1 polymer ?
#
loop_
_entity_poly.entity_id
_entity_poly.type
_entity_poly.pdbx_seq_one_letter_code
_entity_poly.pdbx_strand_id
1 'polypeptide(L)'
;VALRAGEREEARPALCAPDSRAGREAAMLITNNFEAHATRLLRAENLQQRQQLVMEMRDSIEIVHTAEYGNFLRHLFPAFYQLLSEGTPQFSEGPEQKVRNMLLEVLNRLPNNETLRPHVPMMLSLCMKLLETDNEENAVICLRIIFDLHKNFRPTLEREVQPFLKFVERIYRGLPNTVALLFSDKESAASAGPGIPRTEQQHAAEQAQARVQQAQARHQQLVQATLQAQQQAQARAQQAQQCASIAQAQPTQAHQAQAQQAAQAARDAQARAQTLAAQSQQANSAAAQAREQARA
;
A
#
# COMPACT_ATOMS: atom_id res chain seq x y z
N VAL A 1 31.10 9.74 -61.98
CA VAL A 1 31.26 11.04 -61.29
C VAL A 1 29.93 11.40 -60.67
N ALA A 2 29.95 11.98 -59.47
CA ALA A 2 28.82 12.36 -58.59
C ALA A 2 28.31 11.29 -57.62
N LEU A 3 27.96 11.60 -56.37
CA LEU A 3 28.54 12.44 -55.30
C LEU A 3 27.64 12.20 -54.08
N ARG A 4 28.27 11.96 -52.93
CA ARG A 4 27.78 11.99 -51.53
C ARG A 4 26.41 12.65 -51.25
N ALA A 5 25.56 11.92 -50.54
CA ALA A 5 24.64 12.39 -49.50
C ALA A 5 24.46 11.18 -48.54
N GLY A 6 24.78 11.19 -47.25
CA GLY A 6 24.48 12.17 -46.22
C GLY A 6 23.79 11.38 -45.09
N GLU A 7 24.57 10.63 -44.31
CA GLU A 7 24.10 9.87 -43.15
C GLU A 7 23.58 10.85 -42.08
N ARG A 8 22.27 10.79 -41.80
CA ARG A 8 21.68 11.33 -40.57
C ARG A 8 21.19 10.17 -39.73
N GLU A 9 22.00 9.83 -38.74
CA GLU A 9 21.65 8.90 -37.67
C GLU A 9 20.66 9.60 -36.74
N GLU A 10 19.37 9.32 -36.93
CA GLU A 10 18.29 9.85 -36.11
C GLU A 10 18.21 9.06 -34.81
N ALA A 11 18.68 9.68 -33.73
CA ALA A 11 18.67 9.14 -32.37
C ALA A 11 17.24 8.80 -31.91
N ARG A 12 16.98 7.51 -31.68
CA ARG A 12 15.75 7.05 -31.03
C ARG A 12 15.74 7.49 -29.56
N PRO A 13 14.66 8.11 -29.04
CA PRO A 13 14.58 8.47 -27.63
C PRO A 13 14.42 7.21 -26.78
N ALA A 14 15.33 7.05 -25.82
CA ALA A 14 15.28 6.01 -24.81
C ALA A 14 14.01 6.21 -23.96
N LEU A 15 13.14 5.20 -23.95
CA LEU A 15 12.02 5.10 -23.02
C LEU A 15 12.59 4.99 -21.60
N CYS A 16 12.43 6.07 -20.84
CA CYS A 16 12.83 6.22 -19.45
C CYS A 16 12.16 5.12 -18.60
N ALA A 17 12.99 4.22 -18.05
CA ALA A 17 12.58 3.38 -16.92
C ALA A 17 12.32 4.27 -15.70
N PRO A 18 11.39 3.93 -14.80
CA PRO A 18 11.21 4.69 -13.57
C PRO A 18 12.53 4.72 -12.81
N ASP A 19 12.95 5.94 -12.47
CA ASP A 19 14.31 6.32 -12.11
C ASP A 19 14.73 5.71 -10.76
N SER A 20 15.18 4.46 -10.80
CA SER A 20 15.73 3.75 -9.63
C SER A 20 17.02 4.39 -9.11
N ARG A 21 17.60 5.33 -9.87
CA ARG A 21 18.80 6.08 -9.50
C ARG A 21 18.43 7.32 -8.68
N ALA A 22 17.40 8.06 -9.09
CA ALA A 22 16.86 9.18 -8.32
C ALA A 22 16.36 8.75 -6.92
N GLY A 23 15.69 7.59 -6.80
CA GLY A 23 15.29 7.04 -5.50
C GLY A 23 16.49 6.67 -4.60
N ARG A 24 17.59 6.16 -5.18
CA ARG A 24 18.83 5.88 -4.44
C ARG A 24 19.56 7.15 -4.04
N GLU A 25 19.60 8.17 -4.90
CA GLU A 25 20.21 9.47 -4.59
C GLU A 25 19.40 10.22 -3.51
N ALA A 26 18.07 10.18 -3.57
CA ALA A 26 17.20 10.73 -2.53
C ALA A 26 17.39 10.00 -1.19
N ALA A 27 17.45 8.66 -1.20
CA ALA A 27 17.75 7.88 0.00
C ALA A 27 19.12 8.22 0.59
N MET A 28 20.12 8.47 -0.27
CA MET A 28 21.47 8.87 0.12
C MET A 28 21.51 10.29 0.73
N LEU A 29 20.68 11.20 0.24
CA LEU A 29 20.56 12.56 0.78
C LEU A 29 19.88 12.58 2.16
N ILE A 30 18.92 11.69 2.40
CA ILE A 30 18.24 11.56 3.70
C ILE A 30 19.16 10.89 4.73
N THR A 31 19.85 9.79 4.36
CA THR A 31 20.80 9.09 5.25
C THR A 31 21.90 10.01 5.76
N ASN A 32 22.34 10.97 4.94
CA ASN A 32 23.43 11.86 5.31
C ASN A 32 23.07 12.88 6.40
N ASN A 33 21.79 13.27 6.55
CA ASN A 33 21.36 14.19 7.62
C ASN A 33 19.82 14.24 7.83
N PHE A 34 19.30 13.42 8.75
CA PHE A 34 17.88 13.41 9.12
C PHE A 34 17.39 14.72 9.74
N GLU A 35 18.24 15.40 10.51
CA GLU A 35 17.91 16.66 11.19
C GLU A 35 17.69 17.80 10.20
N ALA A 36 18.58 17.93 9.21
CA ALA A 36 18.43 18.90 8.14
C ALA A 36 17.17 18.65 7.32
N HIS A 37 16.85 17.38 7.05
CA HIS A 37 15.64 17.03 6.33
C HIS A 37 14.37 17.36 7.14
N ALA A 38 14.33 17.02 8.44
CA ALA A 38 13.24 17.39 9.34
C ALA A 38 13.01 18.91 9.38
N THR A 39 14.10 19.67 9.47
CA THR A 39 14.07 21.14 9.50
C THR A 39 13.54 21.72 8.19
N ARG A 40 13.99 21.20 7.04
CA ARG A 40 13.50 21.61 5.72
C ARG A 40 12.02 21.29 5.54
N LEU A 41 11.57 20.14 6.04
CA LEU A 41 10.18 19.73 5.96
C LEU A 41 9.26 20.68 6.76
N LEU A 42 9.67 21.05 7.98
CA LEU A 42 8.92 21.98 8.82
C LEU A 42 8.93 23.42 8.26
N ARG A 43 10.04 23.85 7.65
CA ARG A 43 10.20 25.20 7.09
C ARG A 43 9.75 25.35 5.64
N ALA A 44 9.21 24.30 5.01
CA ALA A 44 8.74 24.38 3.63
C ALA A 44 7.64 25.44 3.49
N GLU A 45 7.90 26.46 2.67
CA GLU A 45 7.01 27.61 2.45
C GLU A 45 5.84 27.24 1.52
N ASN A 46 6.10 26.34 0.59
CA ASN A 46 5.19 25.93 -0.47
C ASN A 46 4.82 24.44 -0.34
N LEU A 47 3.54 24.16 -0.57
CA LEU A 47 2.97 22.83 -0.40
C LEU A 47 3.57 21.79 -1.35
N GLN A 48 3.93 22.19 -2.58
CA GLN A 48 4.63 21.34 -3.54
C GLN A 48 6.01 20.91 -3.03
N GLN A 49 6.77 21.83 -2.42
CA GLN A 49 8.06 21.52 -1.84
C GLN A 49 7.90 20.53 -0.68
N ARG A 50 6.91 20.76 0.19
CA ARG A 50 6.59 19.85 1.29
C ARG A 50 6.20 18.47 0.78
N GLN A 51 5.36 18.40 -0.24
CA GLN A 51 4.94 17.14 -0.87
C GLN A 51 6.14 16.37 -1.44
N GLN A 52 7.06 17.06 -2.12
CA GLN A 52 8.26 16.45 -2.68
C GLN A 52 9.16 15.85 -1.59
N LEU A 53 9.38 16.57 -0.49
CA LEU A 53 10.19 16.07 0.64
C LEU A 53 9.57 14.83 1.28
N VAL A 54 8.25 14.82 1.49
CA VAL A 54 7.55 13.64 2.03
C VAL A 54 7.60 12.47 1.04
N MET A 55 7.50 12.74 -0.26
CA MET A 55 7.59 11.71 -1.30
C MET A 55 8.96 11.04 -1.32
N GLU A 56 10.04 11.82 -1.30
CA GLU A 56 11.42 11.31 -1.24
C GLU A 56 11.64 10.37 -0.05
N MET A 57 11.06 10.74 1.09
CA MET A 57 11.14 9.97 2.32
C MET A 57 10.30 8.70 2.30
N ARG A 58 9.07 8.76 1.77
CA ARG A 58 8.23 7.59 1.55
C ARG A 58 8.93 6.59 0.65
N ASP A 59 9.59 7.07 -0.41
CA ASP A 59 10.32 6.22 -1.35
C ASP A 59 11.59 5.62 -0.71
N SER A 60 12.20 6.35 0.23
CA SER A 60 13.40 5.92 0.98
C SER A 60 13.12 5.20 2.30
N ILE A 61 11.87 4.80 2.55
CA ILE A 61 11.42 4.28 3.85
C ILE A 61 12.11 2.98 4.26
N GLU A 62 12.73 2.22 3.35
CA GLU A 62 13.49 1.01 3.68
C GLU A 62 14.59 1.25 4.73
N ILE A 63 15.05 2.50 4.88
CA ILE A 63 16.01 2.94 5.89
C ILE A 63 15.60 2.60 7.33
N VAL A 64 14.30 2.49 7.61
CA VAL A 64 13.78 2.16 8.96
C VAL A 64 14.11 0.72 9.39
N HIS A 65 14.56 -0.12 8.46
CA HIS A 65 15.03 -1.48 8.75
C HIS A 65 16.54 -1.58 8.98
N THR A 66 17.25 -0.44 8.95
CA THR A 66 18.70 -0.37 9.15
C THR A 66 19.05 0.13 10.57
N ALA A 67 20.34 0.23 10.88
CA ALA A 67 20.81 0.80 12.14
C ALA A 67 20.39 2.28 12.33
N GLU A 68 20.01 2.97 11.26
CA GLU A 68 19.59 4.37 11.28
C GLU A 68 18.18 4.59 11.83
N TYR A 69 17.41 3.54 12.13
CA TYR A 69 16.03 3.68 12.59
C TYR A 69 15.87 4.58 13.82
N GLY A 70 16.79 4.47 14.79
CA GLY A 70 16.77 5.34 15.97
C GLY A 70 17.01 6.82 15.63
N ASN A 71 17.88 7.10 14.65
CA ASN A 71 18.14 8.47 14.18
C ASN A 71 16.98 9.03 13.37
N PHE A 72 16.35 8.19 12.54
CA PHE A 72 15.10 8.52 11.84
C PHE A 72 14.03 8.95 12.85
N LEU A 73 13.74 8.11 13.85
CA LEU A 73 12.72 8.41 14.86
C LEU A 73 13.07 9.66 15.67
N ARG A 74 14.34 9.86 16.05
CA ARG A 74 14.74 11.03 16.84
C ARG A 74 14.43 12.36 16.15
N HIS A 75 14.63 12.46 14.84
CA HIS A 75 14.55 13.74 14.13
C HIS A 75 13.26 13.91 13.32
N LEU A 76 12.82 12.85 12.64
CA LEU A 76 11.69 12.94 11.71
C LEU A 76 10.34 12.70 12.39
N PHE A 77 10.27 11.83 13.39
CA PHE A 77 9.00 11.59 14.11
C PHE A 77 8.42 12.86 14.75
N PRO A 78 9.20 13.71 15.46
CA PRO A 78 8.69 14.98 15.97
C PRO A 78 8.16 15.90 14.86
N ALA A 79 8.84 15.94 13.71
CA ALA A 79 8.41 16.76 12.58
C ALA A 79 7.08 16.28 12.00
N PHE A 80 6.87 14.96 11.85
CA PHE A 80 5.59 14.43 11.39
C PHE A 80 4.50 14.68 12.42
N TYR A 81 4.79 14.45 13.70
CA TYR A 81 3.85 14.69 14.77
C TYR A 81 3.36 16.14 14.77
N GLN A 82 4.27 17.10 14.60
CA GLN A 82 3.94 18.52 14.51
C GLN A 82 3.04 18.81 13.30
N LEU A 83 3.44 18.38 12.11
CA LEU A 83 2.67 18.61 10.87
C LEU A 83 1.27 18.00 10.92
N LEU A 84 1.15 16.79 11.49
CA LEU A 84 -0.13 16.10 11.63
C LEU A 84 -0.98 16.72 12.75
N SER A 85 -0.38 17.19 13.84
CA SER A 85 -1.10 17.78 14.97
C SER A 85 -1.61 19.20 14.70
N GLU A 86 -0.83 20.01 14.00
CA GLU A 86 -1.10 21.43 13.74
C GLU A 86 -1.90 21.68 12.45
N GLY A 87 -1.95 20.69 11.55
CA GLY A 87 -2.70 20.81 10.30
C GLY A 87 -4.21 20.97 10.53
N THR A 88 -4.83 21.84 9.73
CA THR A 88 -6.30 21.95 9.69
C THR A 88 -6.91 20.65 9.15
N PRO A 89 -7.96 20.11 9.80
CA PRO A 89 -8.74 19.00 9.27
C PRO A 89 -9.10 19.18 7.80
N GLN A 90 -8.71 18.22 6.96
CA GLN A 90 -8.99 18.27 5.52
C GLN A 90 -10.16 17.35 5.18
N PHE A 91 -11.31 17.95 4.87
CA PHE A 91 -12.55 17.25 4.47
C PHE A 91 -12.76 17.22 2.95
N SER A 92 -11.83 17.81 2.18
CA SER A 92 -11.84 17.83 0.71
C SER A 92 -10.54 17.24 0.17
N GLU A 93 -10.59 16.62 -1.02
CA GLU A 93 -9.42 16.04 -1.69
C GLU A 93 -8.47 17.13 -2.22
N GLY A 94 -7.77 17.77 -1.29
CA GLY A 94 -6.79 18.82 -1.56
C GLY A 94 -5.35 18.30 -1.62
N PRO A 95 -4.41 19.11 -2.12
CA PRO A 95 -2.99 18.81 -2.03
C PRO A 95 -2.51 18.71 -0.56
N GLU A 96 -3.10 19.42 0.40
CA GLU A 96 -2.76 19.28 1.82
C GLU A 96 -3.10 17.88 2.33
N GLN A 97 -4.25 17.37 1.90
CA GLN A 97 -4.70 16.03 2.24
C GLN A 97 -3.75 14.96 1.70
N LYS A 98 -3.23 15.12 0.48
CA LYS A 98 -2.23 14.19 -0.08
C LYS A 98 -0.95 14.13 0.74
N VAL A 99 -0.45 15.28 1.20
CA VAL A 99 0.75 15.33 2.07
C VAL A 99 0.47 14.63 3.39
N ARG A 100 -0.69 14.92 4.00
CA ARG A 100 -1.12 14.33 5.27
C ARG A 100 -1.25 12.81 5.18
N ASN A 101 -1.90 12.33 4.13
CA ASN A 101 -2.06 10.91 3.85
C ASN A 101 -0.70 10.21 3.70
N MET A 102 0.22 10.80 2.93
CA MET A 102 1.55 10.23 2.71
C MET A 102 2.40 10.15 3.99
N LEU A 103 2.27 11.15 4.89
CA LEU A 103 2.89 11.09 6.22
C LEU A 103 2.32 9.93 7.06
N LEU A 104 1.01 9.69 7.00
CA LEU A 104 0.38 8.57 7.69
C LEU A 104 0.79 7.21 7.10
N GLU A 105 0.95 7.11 5.78
CA GLU A 105 1.49 5.92 5.13
C GLU A 105 2.92 5.61 5.61
N VAL A 106 3.76 6.64 5.75
CA VAL A 106 5.11 6.51 6.31
C VAL A 106 5.05 5.99 7.74
N LEU A 107 4.20 6.57 8.59
CA LEU A 107 4.02 6.12 9.98
C LEU A 107 3.50 4.67 10.07
N ASN A 108 2.60 4.27 9.17
CA ASN A 108 2.04 2.92 9.12
C ASN A 108 3.07 1.86 8.67
N ARG A 109 4.20 2.26 8.09
CA ARG A 109 5.28 1.34 7.66
C ARG A 109 6.38 1.17 8.71
N LEU A 110 6.32 1.87 9.85
CA LEU A 110 7.36 1.81 10.86
C LEU A 110 7.43 0.43 11.54
N PRO A 111 8.63 -0.15 11.73
CA PRO A 111 8.79 -1.40 12.46
C PRO A 111 8.41 -1.27 13.94
N ASN A 112 7.52 -2.15 14.41
CA ASN A 112 7.09 -2.24 15.80
C ASN A 112 8.12 -3.01 16.65
N ASN A 113 9.26 -2.38 16.93
CA ASN A 113 10.33 -2.93 17.79
C ASN A 113 10.54 -2.05 19.04
N GLU A 114 11.48 -2.43 19.91
CA GLU A 114 11.77 -1.69 21.15
C GLU A 114 12.26 -0.25 20.92
N THR A 115 12.87 0.06 19.77
CA THR A 115 13.31 1.42 19.41
C THR A 115 12.13 2.37 19.25
N LEU A 116 10.97 1.87 18.79
CA LEU A 116 9.75 2.66 18.64
C LEU A 116 9.07 2.96 19.99
N ARG A 117 9.29 2.11 21.00
CA ARG A 117 8.56 2.12 22.28
C ARG A 117 8.45 3.50 22.96
N PRO A 118 9.49 4.35 23.01
CA PRO A 118 9.41 5.68 23.61
C PRO A 118 8.42 6.62 22.91
N HIS A 119 8.17 6.40 21.61
CA HIS A 119 7.30 7.23 20.77
C HIS A 119 5.85 6.72 20.72
N VAL A 120 5.60 5.49 21.17
CA VAL A 120 4.29 4.83 21.08
C VAL A 120 3.15 5.62 21.72
N PRO A 121 3.26 6.16 22.95
CA PRO A 121 2.17 6.92 23.55
C PRO A 121 1.80 8.17 22.74
N MET A 122 2.82 8.86 22.22
CA MET A 122 2.64 10.05 21.40
C MET A 122 1.99 9.71 20.05
N MET A 123 2.40 8.60 19.43
CA MET A 123 1.82 8.14 18.17
C MET A 123 0.36 7.68 18.33
N LEU A 124 0.04 6.97 19.42
CA LEU A 124 -1.33 6.57 19.72
C LEU A 124 -2.23 7.78 19.97
N SER A 125 -1.77 8.74 20.79
CA SER A 125 -2.52 9.97 21.05
C SER A 125 -2.76 10.78 19.77
N LEU A 126 -1.77 10.83 18.87
CA LEU A 126 -1.94 11.47 17.57
C LEU A 126 -3.03 10.77 16.75
N CYS A 127 -2.93 9.45 16.57
CA CYS A 127 -3.88 8.68 15.77
C CYS A 127 -5.30 8.77 16.31
N MET A 128 -5.48 8.77 17.64
CA MET A 128 -6.77 8.99 18.28
C MET A 128 -7.36 10.36 17.95
N LYS A 129 -6.56 11.43 18.00
CA LYS A 129 -7.01 12.77 17.59
C LYS A 129 -7.41 12.79 16.13
N LEU A 130 -6.57 12.25 15.24
CA LEU A 130 -6.83 12.25 13.80
C LEU A 130 -8.09 11.46 13.46
N LEU A 131 -8.36 10.36 14.17
CA LEU A 131 -9.57 9.57 13.98
C LEU A 131 -10.87 10.37 14.22
N GLU A 132 -10.85 11.41 15.06
CA GLU A 132 -12.01 12.28 15.31
C GLU A 132 -12.14 13.42 14.30
N THR A 133 -11.03 13.88 13.73
CA THR A 133 -10.98 15.15 13.00
C THR A 133 -10.69 15.01 11.51
N ASP A 134 -10.03 13.94 11.07
CA ASP A 134 -9.64 13.77 9.67
C ASP A 134 -10.73 13.09 8.83
N ASN A 135 -10.50 13.07 7.51
CA ASN A 135 -11.30 12.29 6.56
C ASN A 135 -11.18 10.77 6.78
N GLU A 136 -12.11 10.05 6.17
CA GLU A 136 -12.22 8.59 6.23
C GLU A 136 -10.98 7.84 5.72
N GLU A 137 -10.32 8.32 4.66
CA GLU A 137 -9.12 7.67 4.12
C GLU A 137 -7.97 7.68 5.12
N ASN A 138 -7.72 8.82 5.77
CA ASN A 138 -6.74 8.96 6.84
C ASN A 138 -7.15 8.18 8.09
N ALA A 139 -8.44 8.22 8.44
CA ALA A 139 -8.99 7.50 9.59
C ALA A 139 -8.74 5.98 9.49
N VAL A 140 -8.87 5.39 8.29
CA VAL A 140 -8.56 3.98 8.05
C VAL A 140 -7.09 3.65 8.31
N ILE A 141 -6.17 4.54 7.93
CA ILE A 141 -4.74 4.35 8.21
C ILE A 141 -4.46 4.49 9.72
N CYS A 142 -5.04 5.51 10.37
CA CYS A 142 -4.94 5.70 11.82
C CYS A 142 -5.42 4.45 12.59
N LEU A 143 -6.54 3.83 12.18
CA LEU A 143 -7.03 2.59 12.78
C LEU A 143 -6.04 1.42 12.65
N ARG A 144 -5.38 1.28 11.50
CA ARG A 144 -4.34 0.25 11.31
C ARG A 144 -3.17 0.45 12.26
N ILE A 145 -2.67 1.68 12.36
CA ILE A 145 -1.60 2.05 13.29
C ILE A 145 -2.04 1.73 14.74
N ILE A 146 -3.22 2.17 15.16
CA ILE A 146 -3.76 1.91 16.51
C ILE A 146 -3.77 0.41 16.81
N PHE A 147 -4.28 -0.42 15.89
CA PHE A 147 -4.33 -1.87 16.10
C PHE A 147 -2.94 -2.50 16.20
N ASP A 148 -2.01 -2.10 15.34
CA ASP A 148 -0.64 -2.61 15.38
C ASP A 148 0.07 -2.21 16.68
N LEU A 149 -0.15 -1.00 17.18
CA LEU A 149 0.40 -0.58 18.48
C LEU A 149 -0.17 -1.40 19.63
N HIS A 150 -1.48 -1.58 19.71
CA HIS A 150 -2.10 -2.38 20.77
C HIS A 150 -1.70 -3.87 20.68
N LYS A 151 -1.47 -4.39 19.48
CA LYS A 151 -1.00 -5.77 19.28
C LYS A 151 0.42 -5.97 19.83
N ASN A 152 1.33 -5.03 19.56
CA ASN A 152 2.76 -5.18 19.87
C ASN A 152 3.16 -4.63 21.25
N PHE A 153 2.44 -3.63 21.79
CA PHE A 153 2.79 -2.94 23.04
C PHE A 153 1.73 -3.06 24.14
N ARG A 154 1.03 -4.20 24.18
CA ARG A 154 -0.15 -4.47 25.03
C ARG A 154 -0.03 -4.03 26.50
N PRO A 155 1.02 -4.41 27.26
CA PRO A 155 1.13 -4.03 28.68
C PRO A 155 1.23 -2.52 28.90
N THR A 156 1.79 -1.79 27.92
CA THR A 156 2.00 -0.36 28.00
C THR A 156 0.73 0.44 27.68
N LEU A 157 -0.18 -0.13 26.88
CA LEU A 157 -1.33 0.57 26.31
C LEU A 157 -2.70 0.14 26.84
N GLU A 158 -2.74 -0.73 27.85
CA GLU A 158 -3.99 -1.27 28.40
C GLU A 158 -4.97 -0.18 28.86
N ARG A 159 -4.44 0.92 29.41
CA ARG A 159 -5.25 2.07 29.88
C ARG A 159 -5.92 2.85 28.75
N GLU A 160 -5.36 2.81 27.54
CA GLU A 160 -5.84 3.56 26.37
C GLU A 160 -6.94 2.80 25.59
N VAL A 161 -7.15 1.52 25.90
CA VAL A 161 -8.20 0.70 25.26
C VAL A 161 -9.60 1.23 25.57
N GLN A 162 -9.84 1.64 26.82
CA GLN A 162 -11.15 2.14 27.26
C GLN A 162 -11.57 3.44 26.55
N PRO A 163 -10.71 4.48 26.46
CA PRO A 163 -10.97 5.65 25.63
C PRO A 163 -11.32 5.32 24.18
N PHE A 164 -10.60 4.39 23.55
CA PHE A 164 -10.89 3.95 22.18
C PHE A 164 -12.28 3.31 22.04
N LEU A 165 -12.66 2.41 22.95
CA LEU A 165 -13.99 1.77 22.91
C LEU A 165 -15.12 2.79 23.12
N LYS A 166 -14.92 3.77 24.01
CA LYS A 166 -15.89 4.88 24.20
C LYS A 166 -16.03 5.74 22.95
N PHE A 167 -14.92 6.00 22.25
CA PHE A 167 -14.95 6.69 20.96
C PHE A 167 -15.80 5.91 19.95
N VAL A 168 -15.53 4.61 19.78
CA VAL A 168 -16.27 3.74 18.85
C VAL A 168 -17.76 3.70 19.19
N GLU A 169 -18.11 3.54 20.47
CA GLU A 169 -19.50 3.56 20.94
C GLU A 169 -20.22 4.86 20.53
N ARG A 170 -19.57 6.02 20.70
CA ARG A 170 -20.12 7.32 20.33
C ARG A 170 -20.39 7.42 18.82
N ILE A 171 -19.49 6.93 17.98
CA ILE A 171 -19.67 6.91 16.51
C ILE A 171 -20.88 6.04 16.14
N TYR A 172 -20.97 4.82 16.69
CA TYR A 172 -22.10 3.92 16.41
C TYR A 172 -23.44 4.45 16.91
N ARG A 173 -23.47 5.16 18.05
CA ARG A 173 -24.69 5.84 18.54
C ARG A 173 -25.13 6.98 17.62
N GLY A 174 -24.21 7.64 16.94
CA GLY A 174 -24.50 8.70 15.97
C GLY A 174 -24.94 8.20 14.59
N LEU A 175 -24.65 6.94 14.27
CA LEU A 175 -24.91 6.34 12.94
C LEU A 175 -26.37 6.48 12.47
N PRO A 176 -27.42 6.27 13.30
CA PRO A 176 -28.80 6.47 12.86
C PRO A 176 -29.08 7.87 12.30
N ASN A 177 -28.46 8.90 12.88
CA ASN A 177 -28.61 10.29 12.42
C ASN A 177 -27.93 10.50 11.06
N THR A 178 -26.73 9.94 10.88
CA THR A 178 -26.00 9.99 9.59
C THR A 178 -26.77 9.26 8.50
N VAL A 179 -27.35 8.10 8.80
CA VAL A 179 -28.21 7.35 7.87
C VAL A 179 -29.44 8.18 7.52
N ALA A 180 -30.13 8.75 8.50
CA ALA A 180 -31.31 9.59 8.25
C ALA A 180 -30.97 10.78 7.32
N LEU A 181 -29.82 11.44 7.52
CA LEU A 181 -29.35 12.53 6.66
C LEU A 181 -29.07 12.07 5.22
N LEU A 182 -28.30 11.00 5.04
CA LEU A 182 -27.89 10.53 3.71
C LEU A 182 -29.04 9.95 2.87
N PHE A 183 -30.08 9.41 3.51
CA PHE A 183 -31.22 8.81 2.82
C PHE A 183 -32.46 9.72 2.72
N SER A 184 -32.51 10.85 3.45
CA SER A 184 -33.63 11.82 3.32
C SER A 184 -33.60 12.61 2.01
N ASP A 185 -32.43 12.86 1.43
CA ASP A 185 -32.29 13.71 0.23
C ASP A 185 -32.56 12.99 -1.11
N LYS A 186 -32.67 11.65 -1.10
CA LYS A 186 -32.95 10.88 -2.33
C LYS A 186 -34.40 10.93 -2.80
N GLU A 187 -35.32 11.43 -1.99
CA GLU A 187 -36.74 11.49 -2.34
C GLU A 187 -37.13 12.79 -3.10
N SER A 188 -36.25 13.82 -3.11
CA SER A 188 -36.55 15.13 -3.71
C SER A 188 -35.77 15.48 -4.99
N ALA A 189 -34.83 14.63 -5.45
CA ALA A 189 -33.98 14.92 -6.63
C ALA A 189 -34.52 14.34 -7.97
N ALA A 190 -35.76 13.86 -8.02
CA ALA A 190 -36.36 13.31 -9.25
C ALA A 190 -37.05 14.35 -10.15
N SER A 191 -37.03 15.65 -9.82
CA SER A 191 -37.74 16.67 -10.60
C SER A 191 -36.99 18.00 -10.73
N ALA A 192 -36.00 18.09 -11.63
CA ALA A 192 -35.67 19.30 -12.41
C ALA A 192 -34.48 19.03 -13.37
N GLY A 193 -34.68 19.18 -14.69
CA GLY A 193 -33.60 19.28 -15.70
C GLY A 193 -33.02 20.71 -15.78
N PRO A 194 -32.37 21.17 -16.89
CA PRO A 194 -31.88 20.47 -18.10
C PRO A 194 -30.43 20.83 -18.57
N GLY A 195 -29.84 20.01 -19.45
CA GLY A 195 -28.96 20.44 -20.57
C GLY A 195 -27.42 20.50 -20.39
N ILE A 196 -26.72 19.38 -20.62
CA ILE A 196 -25.26 19.33 -20.93
C ILE A 196 -25.08 18.44 -22.19
N PRO A 197 -24.14 18.72 -23.12
CA PRO A 197 -24.00 17.99 -24.39
C PRO A 197 -23.78 16.49 -24.17
N ARG A 198 -24.68 15.69 -24.72
CA ARG A 198 -24.86 14.24 -24.44
C ARG A 198 -23.63 13.37 -24.77
N THR A 199 -22.71 13.84 -25.61
CA THR A 199 -21.64 13.03 -26.23
C THR A 199 -20.41 12.83 -25.32
N GLU A 200 -19.94 13.88 -24.63
CA GLU A 200 -18.77 13.79 -23.74
C GLU A 200 -19.11 13.03 -22.45
N GLN A 201 -20.34 13.19 -21.95
CA GLN A 201 -20.83 12.52 -20.76
C GLN A 201 -21.06 11.02 -21.01
N GLN A 202 -21.39 10.61 -22.24
CA GLN A 202 -21.49 9.20 -22.64
C GLN A 202 -20.12 8.52 -22.68
N HIS A 203 -19.12 9.12 -23.32
CA HIS A 203 -17.77 8.52 -23.39
C HIS A 203 -17.08 8.45 -22.02
N ALA A 204 -17.25 9.48 -21.18
CA ALA A 204 -16.72 9.46 -19.81
C ALA A 204 -17.41 8.38 -18.94
N ALA A 205 -18.72 8.21 -19.08
CA ALA A 205 -19.47 7.17 -18.38
C ALA A 205 -19.07 5.76 -18.84
N GLU A 206 -18.84 5.55 -20.14
CA GLU A 206 -18.45 4.26 -20.71
C GLU A 206 -17.01 3.87 -20.31
N GLN A 207 -16.08 4.83 -20.28
CA GLN A 207 -14.72 4.62 -19.76
C GLN A 207 -14.71 4.36 -18.25
N ALA A 208 -15.56 5.05 -17.48
CA ALA A 208 -15.71 4.77 -16.05
C ALA A 208 -16.28 3.36 -15.81
N GLN A 209 -17.29 2.95 -16.57
CA GLN A 209 -17.86 1.59 -16.50
C GLN A 209 -16.83 0.51 -16.88
N ALA A 210 -16.02 0.73 -17.91
CA ALA A 210 -14.96 -0.19 -18.31
C ALA A 210 -13.90 -0.37 -17.20
N ARG A 211 -13.52 0.72 -16.52
CA ARG A 211 -12.59 0.66 -15.38
C ARG A 211 -13.16 -0.10 -14.19
N VAL A 212 -14.44 0.10 -13.89
CA VAL A 212 -15.14 -0.63 -12.82
C VAL A 212 -15.22 -2.13 -13.15
N GLN A 213 -15.54 -2.49 -14.39
CA GLN A 213 -15.57 -3.89 -14.83
C GLN A 213 -14.18 -4.53 -14.76
N GLN A 214 -13.12 -3.82 -15.15
CA GLN A 214 -11.75 -4.31 -15.05
C GLN A 214 -11.32 -4.51 -13.58
N ALA A 215 -11.71 -3.59 -12.68
CA ALA A 215 -11.45 -3.72 -11.25
C ALA A 215 -12.20 -4.92 -10.65
N GLN A 216 -13.46 -5.14 -11.04
CA GLN A 216 -14.25 -6.30 -10.63
C GLN A 216 -13.66 -7.63 -11.13
N ALA A 217 -13.21 -7.69 -12.39
CA ALA A 217 -12.56 -8.88 -12.93
C ALA A 217 -11.26 -9.21 -12.18
N ARG A 218 -10.45 -8.19 -11.85
CA ARG A 218 -9.22 -8.37 -11.07
C ARG A 218 -9.50 -8.85 -9.64
N HIS A 219 -10.57 -8.35 -9.02
CA HIS A 219 -11.01 -8.82 -7.71
C HIS A 219 -11.45 -10.29 -7.75
N GLN A 220 -12.26 -10.69 -8.76
CA GLN A 220 -12.66 -12.09 -8.94
C GLN A 220 -11.46 -13.02 -9.13
N GLN A 221 -10.45 -12.60 -9.90
CA GLN A 221 -9.21 -13.37 -10.07
C GLN A 221 -8.44 -13.54 -8.75
N LEU A 222 -8.31 -12.49 -7.94
CA LEU A 222 -7.65 -12.55 -6.63
C LEU A 222 -8.39 -13.46 -5.64
N VAL A 223 -9.72 -13.37 -5.61
CA VAL A 223 -10.55 -14.24 -4.76
C VAL A 223 -10.41 -15.70 -5.19
N GLN A 224 -10.44 -15.98 -6.49
CA GLN A 224 -10.29 -17.35 -7.00
C GLN A 224 -8.88 -17.92 -6.76
N ALA A 225 -7.83 -17.11 -6.91
CA ALA A 225 -6.46 -17.51 -6.57
C ALA A 225 -6.31 -17.80 -5.07
N THR A 226 -6.95 -17.01 -4.20
CA THR A 226 -6.93 -17.21 -2.74
C THR A 226 -7.66 -18.49 -2.34
N LEU A 227 -8.82 -18.77 -2.95
CA LEU A 227 -9.56 -20.02 -2.74
C LEU A 227 -8.76 -21.25 -3.18
N GLN A 228 -8.10 -21.19 -4.34
CA GLN A 228 -7.23 -22.28 -4.80
C GLN A 228 -6.03 -22.50 -3.87
N ALA A 229 -5.40 -21.42 -3.39
CA ALA A 229 -4.32 -21.52 -2.41
C ALA A 229 -4.79 -22.16 -1.09
N GLN A 230 -6.01 -21.81 -0.64
CA GLN A 230 -6.60 -22.38 0.56
C GLN A 230 -6.90 -23.88 0.40
N GLN A 231 -7.46 -24.30 -0.74
CA GLN A 231 -7.70 -25.71 -1.04
C GLN A 231 -6.38 -26.51 -1.12
N GLN A 232 -5.34 -25.96 -1.73
CA GLN A 232 -4.02 -26.60 -1.76
C GLN A 232 -3.41 -26.75 -0.36
N ALA A 233 -3.57 -25.75 0.51
CA ALA A 233 -3.10 -25.82 1.89
C ALA A 233 -3.86 -26.89 2.69
N GLN A 234 -5.18 -26.99 2.51
CA GLN A 234 -6.00 -28.03 3.15
C GLN A 234 -5.62 -29.44 2.66
N ALA A 235 -5.40 -29.63 1.35
CA ALA A 235 -4.96 -30.90 0.79
C ALA A 235 -3.59 -31.32 1.34
N ARG A 236 -2.63 -30.39 1.46
CA ARG A 236 -1.31 -30.65 2.07
C ARG A 236 -1.44 -31.01 3.55
N ALA A 237 -2.33 -30.37 4.30
CA ALA A 237 -2.57 -30.70 5.70
C ALA A 237 -3.17 -32.11 5.87
N GLN A 238 -4.13 -32.49 5.02
CA GLN A 238 -4.71 -33.84 5.02
C GLN A 238 -3.66 -34.91 4.65
N GLN A 239 -2.83 -34.63 3.65
CA GLN A 239 -1.75 -35.54 3.25
C GLN A 239 -0.70 -35.70 4.36
N ALA A 240 -0.37 -34.63 5.08
CA ALA A 240 0.53 -34.69 6.23
C ALA A 240 -0.06 -35.52 7.39
N GLN A 241 -1.36 -35.40 7.65
CA GLN A 241 -2.06 -36.22 8.65
C GLN A 241 -2.09 -37.71 8.26
N GLN A 242 -2.31 -38.02 6.97
CA GLN A 242 -2.24 -39.39 6.46
C GLN A 242 -0.83 -39.98 6.62
N CYS A 243 0.22 -39.22 6.31
CA CYS A 243 1.61 -39.67 6.47
C CYS A 243 1.98 -39.90 7.94
N ALA A 244 1.48 -39.06 8.86
CA ALA A 244 1.67 -39.25 10.30
C ALA A 244 0.99 -40.54 10.80
N SER A 245 -0.20 -40.87 10.28
CA SER A 245 -0.89 -42.13 10.62
C SER A 245 -0.16 -43.39 10.12
N ILE A 246 0.46 -43.33 8.93
CA ILE A 246 1.24 -44.44 8.37
C ILE A 246 2.57 -44.61 9.13
N ALA A 247 3.21 -43.50 9.53
CA ALA A 247 4.43 -43.52 10.33
C ALA A 247 4.25 -44.14 11.72
N GLN A 248 3.04 -44.09 12.30
CA GLN A 248 2.72 -44.75 13.56
C GLN A 248 2.52 -46.28 13.42
N ALA A 249 2.28 -46.79 12.20
CA ALA A 249 1.97 -48.21 11.98
C ALA A 249 3.20 -49.07 11.60
N GLN A 250 4.19 -48.55 10.84
CA GLN A 250 5.37 -49.33 10.40
C GLN A 250 6.62 -48.42 10.19
N PRO A 251 7.64 -48.46 11.08
CA PRO A 251 8.77 -47.51 11.06
C PRO A 251 9.70 -47.65 9.84
N THR A 252 9.79 -48.83 9.24
CA THR A 252 10.81 -49.14 8.22
C THR A 252 10.44 -48.65 6.81
N GLN A 253 9.17 -48.37 6.52
CA GLN A 253 8.72 -47.81 5.22
C GLN A 253 8.69 -46.27 5.21
N ALA A 254 8.76 -45.62 6.38
CA ALA A 254 8.67 -44.17 6.51
C ALA A 254 9.85 -43.42 5.87
N HIS A 255 11.07 -43.96 5.96
CA HIS A 255 12.25 -43.34 5.32
C HIS A 255 12.19 -43.37 3.79
N GLN A 256 11.65 -44.42 3.19
CA GLN A 256 11.49 -44.50 1.73
C GLN A 256 10.37 -43.57 1.24
N ALA A 257 9.27 -43.46 1.99
CA ALA A 257 8.16 -42.56 1.68
C ALA A 257 8.54 -41.07 1.84
N GLN A 258 9.30 -40.69 2.88
CA GLN A 258 9.80 -39.32 3.05
C GLN A 258 10.79 -38.92 1.95
N ALA A 259 11.69 -39.83 1.54
CA ALA A 259 12.62 -39.55 0.44
C ALA A 259 11.89 -39.36 -0.90
N GLN A 260 10.85 -40.16 -1.17
CA GLN A 260 10.02 -40.01 -2.36
C GLN A 260 9.19 -38.72 -2.35
N GLN A 261 8.62 -38.34 -1.20
CA GLN A 261 7.89 -37.08 -1.05
C GLN A 261 8.79 -35.85 -1.20
N ALA A 262 10.01 -35.87 -0.65
CA ALA A 262 10.98 -34.80 -0.84
C ALA A 262 11.39 -34.66 -2.31
N ALA A 263 11.57 -35.78 -3.02
CA ALA A 263 11.87 -35.79 -4.45
C ALA A 263 10.68 -35.26 -5.29
N GLN A 264 9.45 -35.61 -4.95
CA GLN A 264 8.25 -35.12 -5.64
C GLN A 264 8.03 -33.62 -5.39
N ALA A 265 8.23 -33.15 -4.15
CA ALA A 265 8.14 -31.73 -3.81
C ALA A 265 9.20 -30.88 -4.53
N ALA A 266 10.41 -31.40 -4.70
CA ALA A 266 11.46 -30.74 -5.48
C ALA A 266 11.10 -30.64 -6.98
N ARG A 267 10.52 -31.69 -7.56
CA ARG A 267 10.04 -31.69 -8.96
C ARG A 267 8.90 -30.70 -9.18
N ASP A 268 7.94 -30.66 -8.25
CA ASP A 268 6.81 -29.72 -8.33
C ASP A 268 7.26 -28.26 -8.17
N ALA A 269 8.26 -28.00 -7.31
CA ALA A 269 8.85 -26.67 -7.19
C ALA A 269 9.57 -26.24 -8.47
N GLN A 270 10.27 -27.17 -9.12
CA GLN A 270 10.97 -26.91 -10.38
C GLN A 270 9.99 -26.68 -11.54
N ALA A 271 8.89 -27.41 -11.60
CA ALA A 271 7.82 -27.20 -12.58
C ALA A 271 7.08 -25.86 -12.38
N ARG A 272 6.83 -25.46 -11.12
CA ARG A 272 6.27 -24.14 -10.79
C ARG A 272 7.22 -23.00 -11.20
N ALA A 273 8.53 -23.16 -10.96
CA ALA A 273 9.52 -22.18 -11.38
C ALA A 273 9.58 -22.03 -12.91
N GLN A 274 9.51 -23.13 -13.65
CA GLN A 274 9.46 -23.10 -15.12
C GLN A 274 8.17 -22.46 -15.65
N THR A 275 7.03 -22.72 -15.01
CA THR A 275 5.75 -22.13 -15.38
C THR A 275 5.76 -20.61 -15.14
N LEU A 276 6.30 -20.15 -14.01
CA LEU A 276 6.46 -18.73 -13.70
C LEU A 276 7.44 -18.04 -14.67
N ALA A 277 8.51 -18.72 -15.08
CA ALA A 277 9.43 -18.21 -16.09
C ALA A 277 8.77 -18.10 -17.48
N ALA A 278 7.93 -19.07 -17.87
CA ALA A 278 7.18 -19.00 -19.12
C ALA A 278 6.12 -17.88 -19.10
N GLN A 279 5.43 -17.69 -17.98
CA GLN A 279 4.45 -16.62 -17.80
C GLN A 279 5.10 -15.23 -17.83
N SER A 280 6.30 -15.06 -17.25
CA SER A 280 7.02 -13.78 -17.32
C SER A 280 7.51 -13.47 -18.74
N GLN A 281 7.94 -14.49 -19.50
CA GLN A 281 8.30 -14.34 -20.90
C GLN A 281 7.08 -13.96 -21.78
N GLN A 282 5.93 -14.59 -21.57
CA GLN A 282 4.69 -14.22 -22.26
C GLN A 282 4.24 -12.79 -21.91
N ALA A 283 4.28 -12.40 -20.63
CA ALA A 283 3.95 -11.05 -20.21
C ALA A 283 4.88 -9.99 -20.82
N ASN A 284 6.19 -10.29 -20.91
CA ASN A 284 7.15 -9.41 -21.57
C ASN A 284 6.91 -9.31 -23.08
N SER A 285 6.51 -10.40 -23.75
CA SER A 285 6.17 -10.38 -25.18
C SER A 285 4.88 -9.60 -25.47
N ALA A 286 3.86 -9.72 -24.63
CA ALA A 286 2.63 -8.95 -24.74
C ALA A 286 2.86 -7.45 -24.49
N ALA A 287 3.70 -7.11 -23.50
CA ALA A 287 4.11 -5.73 -23.25
C ALA A 287 4.93 -5.13 -24.42
N ALA A 288 5.74 -5.94 -25.10
CA ALA A 288 6.48 -5.52 -26.29
C ALA A 288 5.54 -5.27 -27.48
N GLN A 289 4.58 -6.16 -27.74
CA GLN A 289 3.59 -5.99 -28.81
C GLN A 289 2.68 -4.78 -28.58
N ALA A 290 2.26 -4.54 -27.33
CA ALA A 290 1.46 -3.36 -26.99
C ALA A 290 2.23 -2.04 -27.21
N ARG A 291 3.55 -2.03 -26.99
CA ARG A 291 4.41 -0.87 -27.28
C ARG A 291 4.60 -0.63 -28.77
N GLU A 292 4.58 -1.68 -29.58
CA GLU A 292 4.73 -1.61 -31.03
C GLU A 292 3.43 -1.14 -31.71
N GLN A 293 2.28 -1.61 -31.23
CA GLN A 293 0.96 -1.12 -31.65
C GLN A 293 0.69 0.33 -31.27
N ALA A 294 1.29 0.84 -30.17
CA ALA A 294 1.18 2.25 -29.78
C ALA A 294 2.12 3.19 -30.57
N ARG A 295 3.04 2.63 -31.38
CA ARG A 295 3.97 3.38 -32.24
C ARG A 295 3.53 3.47 -33.70
N ALA A 296 2.60 2.62 -34.14
CA ALA A 296 1.99 2.64 -35.46
C ALA A 296 0.74 3.53 -35.47
#